data_AF-A0A9E4W208-F1
#
_entry.id   AF-A0A9E4W208-F1
#
_cell.length_a   1.000
_cell.length_b   1.000
_cell.length_c   1.000
_cell.angle_alpha   90.00
_cell.angle_beta   90.00
_cell.angle_gamma   90.00
#
_symmetry.space_group_name_H-M   'P 1'
#
loop_
_entity.id
_entity.type
_entity.pdbx_description
1 polymer ?
#
loop_
_entity_poly.entity_id
_entity_poly.type
_entity_poly.pdbx_seq_one_letter_code
_entity_poly.pdbx_strand_id
1 'polypeptide(L)'
;NIDDFNESQVAMRMEKPVAEIVKELNTTYEQAINVLQATPDELLAKQIRTPWQTEGELGALILDEDIRAHVMVHLADISGAIA
;
A
#
# COMPACT_ATOMS: atom_id res chain seq x y z
N ASN A 1 -14.99 3.95 12.93
CA ASN A 1 -15.44 4.41 11.60
C ASN A 1 -14.23 4.40 10.67
N ILE A 2 -14.39 4.19 9.35
CA ILE A 2 -13.28 4.36 8.39
C ILE A 2 -12.76 5.80 8.44
N ASP A 3 -13.66 6.76 8.65
CA ASP A 3 -13.29 8.18 8.76
C ASP A 3 -12.39 8.43 9.97
N ASP A 4 -12.77 7.97 11.18
CA ASP A 4 -11.92 8.14 12.39
C ASP A 4 -10.51 7.52 12.21
N PHE A 5 -10.44 6.37 11.52
CA PHE A 5 -9.17 5.73 11.24
C PHE A 5 -8.32 6.59 10.29
N ASN A 6 -8.90 7.05 9.18
CA ASN A 6 -8.21 7.91 8.23
C ASN A 6 -7.77 9.23 8.86
N GLU A 7 -8.63 9.86 9.66
CA GLU A 7 -8.30 11.08 10.41
C GLU A 7 -7.10 10.86 11.33
N SER A 8 -7.05 9.73 12.04
CA SER A 8 -5.90 9.39 12.88
C SER A 8 -4.61 9.25 12.07
N GLN A 9 -4.67 8.69 10.87
CA GLN A 9 -3.52 8.50 9.99
C GLN A 9 -3.01 9.82 9.40
N VAL A 10 -3.92 10.74 9.10
CA VAL A 10 -3.58 12.12 8.70
C VAL A 10 -2.96 12.88 9.87
N ALA A 11 -3.60 12.85 11.05
CA ALA A 11 -3.13 13.57 12.23
C ALA A 11 -1.69 13.18 12.63
N MET A 12 -1.30 11.91 12.49
CA MET A 12 0.06 11.44 12.77
C MET A 12 1.14 12.05 11.85
N ARG A 13 0.76 12.60 10.70
CA ARG A 13 1.69 13.02 9.64
C ARG A 13 1.51 14.49 9.22
N MET A 14 0.46 15.15 9.70
CA MET A 14 0.08 16.52 9.33
C MET A 14 1.21 17.55 9.56
N GLU A 15 2.01 17.38 10.60
CA GLU A 15 3.13 18.27 10.94
C GLU A 15 4.51 17.71 10.54
N LYS A 16 4.57 16.53 9.91
CA LYS A 16 5.85 15.92 9.53
C LYS A 16 6.41 16.59 8.28
N PRO A 17 7.74 16.84 8.22
CA PRO A 17 8.39 17.19 6.97
C PRO A 17 8.21 16.08 5.92
N VAL A 18 8.12 16.47 4.64
CA VAL A 18 8.01 15.51 3.51
C VAL A 18 9.12 14.47 3.54
N ALA A 19 10.34 14.85 3.93
CA ALA A 19 11.47 13.92 4.06
C ALA A 19 11.21 12.76 5.04
N GLU A 20 10.51 13.02 6.15
CA GLU A 20 10.12 11.98 7.11
C GLU A 20 9.02 11.08 6.54
N ILE A 21 8.07 11.63 5.77
CA ILE A 21 7.04 10.85 5.07
C ILE A 21 7.69 9.92 4.04
N VAL A 22 8.63 10.42 3.25
CA VAL A 22 9.39 9.63 2.26
C VAL A 22 10.20 8.53 2.95
N LYS A 23 10.85 8.83 4.07
CA LYS A 23 11.58 7.83 4.86
C LYS A 23 10.67 6.74 5.39
N GLU A 24 9.49 7.11 5.91
CA GLU A 24 8.48 6.16 6.37
C GLU A 24 8.01 5.25 5.23
N LEU A 25 7.72 5.82 4.06
CA LEU A 25 7.33 5.07 2.86
C LEU A 25 8.40 4.06 2.43
N ASN A 26 9.67 4.51 2.35
CA ASN A 26 10.79 3.63 2.00
C ASN A 26 10.93 2.48 3.00
N THR A 27 10.87 2.79 4.31
CA THR A 27 10.98 1.77 5.36
C THR A 27 9.87 0.72 5.23
N THR A 28 8.63 1.15 4.97
CA THR A 28 7.49 0.24 4.80
C THR A 28 7.66 -0.65 3.58
N TYR A 29 8.08 -0.11 2.43
CA TYR A 29 8.30 -0.92 1.22
C TYR A 29 9.47 -1.89 1.37
N GLU A 30 10.57 -1.48 2.00
CA GLU A 30 11.68 -2.38 2.29
C GLU A 30 11.22 -3.57 3.14
N GLN A 31 10.43 -3.33 4.18
CA GLN A 31 9.86 -4.40 5.00
C GLN A 31 8.93 -5.31 4.20
N ALA A 32 8.04 -4.74 3.38
CA ALA A 32 7.13 -5.52 2.54
C ALA A 32 7.90 -6.41 1.55
N ILE A 33 8.91 -5.86 0.87
CA ILE A 33 9.78 -6.60 -0.06
C ILE A 33 10.49 -7.75 0.67
N ASN A 34 11.06 -7.49 1.85
CA ASN A 34 11.73 -8.52 2.65
C ASN A 34 10.78 -9.67 3.02
N VAL A 35 9.52 -9.36 3.39
CA VAL A 35 8.51 -10.38 3.68
C VAL A 35 8.17 -11.18 2.43
N LEU A 36 7.96 -10.52 1.28
CA LEU A 36 7.65 -11.19 0.02
C LEU A 36 8.78 -12.10 -0.46
N GLN A 37 10.03 -11.66 -0.34
CA GLN A 37 11.19 -12.48 -0.69
C GLN A 37 11.36 -13.71 0.21
N ALA A 38 10.92 -13.62 1.46
CA ALA A 38 10.91 -14.75 2.39
C ALA A 38 9.66 -15.63 2.24
N THR A 39 8.67 -15.23 1.45
CA THR A 39 7.41 -15.95 1.27
C THR A 39 7.58 -17.06 0.23
N PRO A 40 7.24 -18.32 0.56
CA PRO A 40 7.22 -19.41 -0.41
C PRO A 40 6.30 -19.13 -1.61
N ASP A 41 6.74 -19.50 -2.81
CA ASP A 41 5.96 -19.35 -4.06
C ASP A 41 4.56 -19.97 -3.95
N GLU A 42 4.43 -21.11 -3.26
CA GLU A 42 3.15 -21.78 -3.03
C GLU A 42 2.13 -20.92 -2.25
N LEU A 43 2.61 -20.04 -1.37
CA LEU A 43 1.74 -19.12 -0.65
C LEU A 43 1.35 -17.93 -1.53
N LEU A 44 2.25 -17.45 -2.38
CA LEU A 44 1.94 -16.39 -3.35
C LEU A 44 0.91 -16.85 -4.40
N ALA A 45 0.94 -18.13 -4.78
CA ALA A 45 -0.02 -18.72 -5.70
C ALA A 45 -1.38 -19.09 -5.04
N LYS A 46 -1.52 -18.91 -3.72
CA LYS A 46 -2.74 -19.31 -3.02
C LYS A 46 -3.90 -18.39 -3.36
N GLN A 47 -5.04 -18.98 -3.68
CA GLN A 47 -6.30 -18.27 -3.84
C GLN A 47 -6.80 -17.75 -2.49
N ILE A 48 -7.05 -16.44 -2.42
CA ILE A 48 -7.62 -15.78 -1.25
C ILE A 48 -8.79 -14.88 -1.67
N ARG A 49 -9.58 -14.48 -0.68
CA ARG A 49 -10.55 -13.40 -0.81
C ARG A 49 -10.13 -12.25 0.11
N THR A 50 -9.99 -11.05 -0.44
CA THR A 50 -9.66 -9.84 0.33
C THR A 50 -10.87 -9.36 1.14
N PRO A 51 -10.68 -8.48 2.15
CA PRO A 51 -11.80 -7.88 2.88
C PRO A 51 -12.82 -7.14 1.98
N TRP A 52 -12.38 -6.61 0.84
CA TRP A 52 -13.19 -5.91 -0.16
C TRP A 52 -13.87 -6.84 -1.18
N GLN A 53 -13.87 -8.15 -0.92
CA GLN A 53 -14.51 -9.19 -1.74
C GLN A 53 -13.87 -9.47 -3.10
N THR A 54 -12.64 -9.00 -3.34
CA THR A 54 -11.86 -9.40 -4.53
C THR A 54 -11.25 -10.79 -4.29
N GLU A 55 -11.31 -11.65 -5.29
CA GLU A 55 -10.70 -12.99 -5.27
C GLU A 55 -9.55 -13.10 -6.26
N GLY A 56 -8.50 -13.84 -5.89
CA GLY A 56 -7.34 -14.05 -6.74
C GLY A 56 -6.17 -14.70 -6.01
N GLU A 57 -5.09 -14.94 -6.76
CA GLU A 57 -3.82 -15.37 -6.17
C GLU A 57 -3.24 -14.25 -5.32
N LEU A 58 -2.77 -14.59 -4.12
CA LEU A 58 -2.22 -13.61 -3.17
C LEU A 58 -1.19 -12.68 -3.82
N GLY A 59 -0.24 -13.23 -4.58
CA GLY A 59 0.80 -12.43 -5.25
C GLY A 59 0.23 -11.48 -6.30
N ALA A 60 -0.78 -11.90 -7.06
CA ALA A 60 -1.45 -11.06 -8.05
C ALA A 60 -2.22 -9.93 -7.38
N LEU A 61 -2.96 -10.25 -6.31
CA LEU A 61 -3.75 -9.26 -5.57
C LEU A 61 -2.87 -8.18 -4.94
N ILE A 62 -1.70 -8.53 -4.39
CA ILE A 62 -0.75 -7.55 -3.86
C ILE A 62 -0.31 -6.55 -4.95
N LEU A 63 -0.02 -7.03 -6.16
CA LEU A 63 0.43 -6.15 -7.24
C LEU A 63 -0.71 -5.31 -7.83
N ASP A 64 -1.86 -5.91 -8.04
CA ASP A 64 -2.94 -5.29 -8.80
C ASP A 64 -3.81 -4.38 -7.92
N GLU A 65 -4.16 -4.83 -6.71
CA GLU A 65 -5.01 -4.06 -5.80
C GLU A 65 -4.21 -3.06 -4.97
N ASP A 66 -3.12 -3.50 -4.32
CA ASP A 66 -2.40 -2.61 -3.40
C ASP A 66 -1.45 -1.66 -4.15
N ILE A 67 -0.68 -2.15 -5.10
CA ILE A 67 0.31 -1.31 -5.79
C ILE A 67 -0.31 -0.53 -6.95
N ARG A 68 -0.94 -1.21 -7.91
CA ARG A 68 -1.46 -0.55 -9.12
C ARG A 68 -2.74 0.24 -8.87
N ALA A 69 -3.73 -0.35 -8.22
CA ALA A 69 -5.01 0.34 -8.04
C ALA A 69 -4.96 1.39 -6.93
N HIS A 70 -4.18 1.20 -5.87
CA HIS A 70 -4.12 2.16 -4.77
C HIS A 70 -2.97 3.16 -4.91
N VAL A 71 -1.72 2.68 -4.88
CA VAL A 71 -0.55 3.59 -4.79
C VAL A 71 -0.38 4.41 -6.07
N MET A 72 -0.45 3.77 -7.24
CA MET A 72 -0.23 4.48 -8.50
C MET A 72 -1.33 5.51 -8.81
N VAL A 73 -2.56 5.29 -8.34
CA VAL A 73 -3.65 6.27 -8.48
C VAL A 73 -3.34 7.54 -7.69
N HIS A 74 -2.90 7.43 -6.43
CA HIS A 74 -2.51 8.62 -5.65
C HIS A 74 -1.31 9.36 -6.26
N LEU A 75 -0.35 8.63 -6.84
CA LEU A 75 0.78 9.26 -7.54
C LEU A 75 0.32 10.01 -8.80
N ALA A 76 -0.70 9.50 -9.49
CA ALA A 76 -1.31 10.20 -10.62
C ALA A 76 -2.05 11.46 -10.16
N ASP A 77 -2.79 11.40 -9.04
CA ASP A 77 -3.48 12.56 -8.46
C ASP A 77 -2.49 13.66 -8.06
N ILE A 78 -1.38 13.30 -7.42
CA ILE A 78 -0.29 14.23 -7.07
C ILE A 78 0.30 14.85 -8.34
N SER A 79 0.61 14.03 -9.35
CA SER A 79 1.19 14.51 -10.60
C SER A 79 0.25 15.46 -11.33
N GLY A 80 -1.05 15.15 -11.34
CA GLY A 80 -2.09 16.00 -11.94
C GLY A 80 -2.33 17.29 -11.18
N ALA A 81 -2.16 17.32 -9.85
CA ALA A 81 -2.30 18.52 -9.04
C ALA A 81 -1.11 19.50 -9.18
N ILE A 82 0.04 19.02 -9.67
CA ILE A 82 1.27 19.81 -9.86
C ILE A 82 1.39 20.36 -11.30
N ALA A 83 0.60 19.84 -12.24
CA ALA A 83 0.58 20.25 -13.66
C ALA A 83 -0.29 21.50 -13.90
#